data_AF-A0A5C3NJH7-F1
#
_entry.id   AF-A0A5C3NJH7-F1
#
_cell.length_a   1.000
_cell.length_b   1.000
_cell.length_c   1.000
_cell.angle_alpha   90.00
_cell.angle_beta   90.00
_cell.angle_gamma   90.00
#
_symmetry.space_group_name_H-M   'P 1'
#
loop_
_entity.id
_entity.type
_entity.pdbx_description
1 polymer ?
#
loop_
_entity_poly.entity_id
_entity_poly.type
_entity_poly.pdbx_seq_one_letter_code
_entity_poly.pdbx_strand_id
1 'polypeptide(L)'
;MADILGFIALTTRVCRDIDLAQSIHVSAELGPPLRLPPTIVDFLAAGLNLSTEDVEECWAVLKEVVWDAPGPEQSVRQVETVFEVHGHASGIASRTFYPPTTTCTQAMSSRNRGFL
;
A
#
# COMPACT_ATOMS: atom_id res chain seq x y z
N MET A 1 10.42 -20.90 3.07
CA MET A 1 10.03 -20.84 4.50
C MET A 1 10.39 -19.47 5.10
N ALA A 2 10.23 -18.39 4.34
CA ALA A 2 10.37 -17.01 4.83
C ALA A 2 9.29 -16.08 4.23
N ASP A 3 8.23 -16.67 3.67
CA ASP A 3 7.40 -15.99 2.67
C ASP A 3 6.23 -15.23 3.32
N ILE A 4 5.60 -15.81 4.36
CA ILE A 4 4.46 -15.18 5.07
C ILE A 4 4.92 -13.99 5.92
N LEU A 5 6.01 -14.13 6.67
CA LEU A 5 6.55 -13.05 7.49
C LEU A 5 7.09 -11.91 6.61
N GLY A 6 7.71 -12.25 5.47
CA GLY A 6 8.14 -11.27 4.46
C GLY A 6 6.95 -10.53 3.85
N PHE A 7 5.88 -11.26 3.51
CA PHE A 7 4.63 -10.67 3.02
C PHE A 7 4.03 -9.69 4.02
N ILE A 8 3.87 -10.10 5.29
CA ILE A 8 3.34 -9.22 6.34
C ILE A 8 4.24 -7.99 6.49
N ALA A 9 5.57 -8.17 6.60
CA ALA A 9 6.50 -7.07 6.82
C ALA A 9 6.51 -6.04 5.67
N LEU A 10 6.49 -6.50 4.41
CA LEU A 10 6.44 -5.62 3.24
C LEU A 10 5.08 -4.94 3.12
N THR A 11 3.99 -5.70 3.29
CA THR A 11 2.63 -5.17 3.10
C THR A 11 2.26 -4.18 4.20
N THR A 12 2.67 -4.38 5.45
CA THR A 12 2.48 -3.40 6.54
C THR A 12 3.21 -2.09 6.25
N ARG A 13 4.35 -2.11 5.55
CA ARG A 13 5.09 -0.89 5.16
C ARG A 13 4.35 -0.07 4.11
N VAL A 14 3.60 -0.71 3.21
CA VAL A 14 2.82 -0.06 2.15
C VAL A 14 1.32 0.04 2.48
N CYS A 15 0.90 -0.34 3.69
CA CYS A 15 -0.50 -0.34 4.13
C CYS A 15 -1.17 1.04 3.94
N ARG A 16 -0.42 2.11 4.17
CA ARG A 16 -0.92 3.48 3.97
C ARG A 16 -1.00 3.88 2.48
N ASP A 17 -0.09 3.36 1.64
CA ASP A 17 -0.19 3.53 0.19
C ASP A 17 -1.40 2.77 -0.38
N ILE A 18 -1.69 1.59 0.17
CA ILE A 18 -2.88 0.79 -0.16
C ILE A 18 -4.16 1.59 0.14
N ASP A 19 -4.24 2.23 1.32
CA ASP A 19 -5.38 3.04 1.74
C ASP A 19 -5.58 4.29 0.86
N LEU A 20 -4.49 5.01 0.54
CA LEU A 20 -4.55 6.20 -0.31
C LEU A 20 -4.87 5.90 -1.77
N ALA A 21 -4.56 4.70 -2.25
CA ALA A 21 -4.92 4.26 -3.59
C ALA A 21 -6.40 3.89 -3.72
N GLN A 22 -7.14 3.79 -2.62
CA GLN A 22 -8.58 3.52 -2.67
C GLN A 22 -9.36 4.77 -3.14
N SER A 23 -10.50 4.52 -3.79
CA SER A 23 -11.45 5.59 -4.13
C SER A 23 -11.96 6.26 -2.85
N ILE A 24 -12.21 7.56 -2.89
CA ILE A 24 -12.75 8.38 -1.77
C ILE A 24 -14.03 7.75 -1.17
N HIS A 25 -14.80 7.02 -1.98
CA HIS A 25 -16.02 6.34 -1.54
C HIS A 25 -15.77 5.03 -0.78
N VAL A 26 -14.60 4.42 -0.95
CA VAL A 26 -14.20 3.14 -0.33
C VAL A 26 -13.32 3.36 0.90
N SER A 27 -12.49 4.42 0.92
CA SER A 27 -11.64 4.80 2.07
C SER A 27 -12.41 5.19 3.34
N ALA A 28 -13.75 5.26 3.28
CA ALA A 28 -14.60 5.51 4.46
C ALA A 28 -14.80 4.25 5.33
N GLU A 29 -14.49 3.07 4.79
CA GLU A 29 -14.53 1.80 5.52
C GLU A 29 -13.30 1.69 6.45
N LEU A 30 -13.50 1.44 7.74
CA LEU A 30 -12.45 1.43 8.76
C LEU A 30 -11.47 0.23 8.67
N GLY A 31 -11.46 -0.52 7.57
CA GLY A 31 -10.81 -1.83 7.46
C GLY A 31 -10.05 -2.04 6.15
N PRO A 32 -9.36 -3.19 6.00
CA PRO A 32 -8.54 -3.47 4.83
C PRO A 32 -9.39 -3.57 3.55
N PRO A 33 -8.91 -3.03 2.41
CA PRO A 33 -9.64 -3.15 1.16
C PRO A 33 -9.73 -4.60 0.68
N LEU A 34 -10.80 -4.89 -0.07
CA LEU A 34 -11.03 -6.23 -0.62
C LEU A 34 -9.94 -6.66 -1.60
N ARG A 35 -9.38 -5.71 -2.36
CA ARG A 35 -8.36 -5.94 -3.38
C ARG A 35 -7.21 -4.95 -3.21
N LEU A 36 -6.01 -5.42 -3.50
CA LEU A 36 -4.83 -4.56 -3.56
C LEU A 36 -4.81 -3.76 -4.88
N PRO A 37 -4.25 -2.54 -4.88
CA PRO A 37 -3.94 -1.84 -6.11
C PRO A 37 -2.97 -2.65 -6.99
N PRO A 38 -3.12 -2.66 -8.34
CA PRO A 38 -2.26 -3.45 -9.23
C PRO A 38 -0.76 -3.20 -9.02
N THR A 39 -0.38 -1.94 -8.82
CA THR A 39 1.02 -1.55 -8.57
C THR A 39 1.59 -2.18 -7.29
N ILE A 40 0.77 -2.36 -6.25
CA ILE A 40 1.18 -3.02 -5.01
C ILE A 40 1.31 -4.53 -5.24
N VAL A 41 0.41 -5.13 -6.02
CA VAL A 41 0.48 -6.55 -6.39
C VAL A 41 1.77 -6.84 -7.15
N ASP A 42 2.08 -6.05 -8.18
CA ASP A 42 3.29 -6.21 -8.98
C ASP A 42 4.57 -6.05 -8.14
N PHE A 43 4.59 -5.08 -7.22
CA PHE A 43 5.70 -4.87 -6.31
C PHE A 43 5.92 -6.04 -5.35
N LEU A 44 4.85 -6.54 -4.72
CA LEU A 44 4.94 -7.67 -3.80
C LEU A 44 5.33 -8.96 -4.52
N ALA A 45 4.77 -9.19 -5.71
CA ALA A 45 5.11 -10.34 -6.56
C ALA A 45 6.60 -10.33 -6.92
N ALA A 46 7.13 -9.18 -7.37
CA ALA A 46 8.54 -9.03 -7.69
C ALA A 46 9.45 -9.15 -6.45
N GLY A 47 9.08 -8.50 -5.34
CA GLY A 47 9.89 -8.44 -4.13
C GLY A 47 9.96 -9.74 -3.33
N LEU A 48 8.92 -10.59 -3.44
CA LEU A 48 8.85 -11.89 -2.76
C LEU A 48 9.05 -13.07 -3.72
N ASN A 49 9.25 -12.79 -5.02
CA ASN A 49 9.32 -13.81 -6.07
C ASN A 49 8.10 -14.75 -6.05
N LEU A 50 6.90 -14.15 -5.97
CA LEU A 50 5.60 -14.80 -5.98
C LEU A 50 4.86 -14.50 -7.29
N SER A 51 3.87 -15.33 -7.64
CA SER A 51 2.93 -14.95 -8.69
C SER A 51 1.94 -13.89 -8.18
N THR A 52 1.31 -13.15 -9.09
CA THR A 52 0.26 -12.19 -8.73
C THR A 52 -0.95 -12.89 -8.09
N GLU A 53 -1.23 -14.12 -8.50
CA GLU A 53 -2.27 -14.99 -7.93
C GLU A 53 -1.95 -15.34 -6.47
N ASP A 54 -0.71 -15.76 -6.19
CA ASP A 54 -0.26 -16.04 -4.82
C ASP A 54 -0.34 -14.80 -3.92
N VAL A 55 -0.03 -13.62 -4.45
CA VAL A 55 -0.13 -12.34 -3.73
C VAL A 55 -1.59 -12.02 -3.38
N GLU A 56 -2.52 -12.24 -4.30
CA GLU A 56 -3.95 -12.04 -4.03
C GLU A 56 -4.48 -13.04 -3.00
N GLU A 57 -4.07 -14.32 -3.06
CA GLU A 57 -4.42 -15.32 -2.06
C GLU A 57 -3.85 -14.98 -0.68
N CYS A 58 -2.59 -14.56 -0.63
CA CYS A 58 -1.94 -14.09 0.60
C CYS A 58 -2.69 -12.89 1.19
N TRP A 59 -3.10 -11.92 0.36
CA TRP A 59 -3.89 -10.79 0.81
C TRP A 59 -5.25 -11.22 1.36
N ALA A 60 -5.96 -12.11 0.67
CA ALA A 60 -7.27 -12.59 1.10
C ALA A 60 -7.24 -13.22 2.50
N VAL A 61 -6.12 -13.89 2.86
CA VAL A 61 -5.94 -14.54 4.16
C VAL A 61 -5.36 -13.61 5.22
N LEU A 62 -4.42 -12.73 4.85
CA LEU A 62 -3.59 -11.98 5.81
C LEU A 62 -4.00 -10.51 5.97
N LYS A 63 -4.94 -9.99 5.18
CA LYS A 63 -5.31 -8.56 5.18
C LYS A 63 -5.60 -7.99 6.57
N GLU A 64 -6.33 -8.71 7.41
CA GLU A 64 -6.68 -8.27 8.78
C GLU A 64 -5.43 -8.24 9.67
N VAL A 65 -4.55 -9.23 9.54
CA VAL A 65 -3.28 -9.30 10.28
C VAL A 65 -2.37 -8.15 9.90
N VAL A 66 -2.31 -7.80 8.61
CA VAL A 66 -1.51 -6.67 8.12
C VAL A 66 -2.07 -5.34 8.62
N TRP A 67 -3.40 -5.21 8.68
CA TRP A 67 -4.09 -3.98 9.09
C TRP A 67 -3.98 -3.72 10.60
N ASP A 68 -4.02 -4.77 11.41
CA ASP A 68 -3.90 -4.68 12.88
C ASP A 68 -2.45 -4.74 13.38
N ALA A 69 -1.48 -5.02 12.51
CA ALA A 69 -0.08 -5.12 12.90
C ALA A 69 0.42 -3.76 13.45
N PRO A 70 1.08 -3.74 14.62
CA PRO A 70 1.71 -2.52 15.11
C PRO A 70 2.71 -2.02 14.06
N GLY A 71 2.65 -0.72 13.77
CA GLY A 71 3.49 -0.08 12.77
C GLY A 71 4.96 -0.50 12.90
N PRO A 72 5.67 -0.71 11.79
CA PRO A 72 6.86 -1.56 11.79
C PRO A 72 8.04 -0.91 12.52
N GLU A 73 8.20 -1.26 13.79
CA GLU A 73 9.32 -0.84 14.66
C GLU A 73 10.66 -1.52 14.29
N GLN A 74 10.68 -2.47 13.36
CA GLN A 74 11.92 -3.13 12.95
C GLN A 74 12.20 -2.95 11.46
N SER A 75 13.32 -2.28 11.19
CA SER A 75 14.02 -2.36 9.91
C SER A 75 14.63 -3.76 9.83
N VAL A 76 13.92 -4.67 9.16
CA VAL A 76 14.54 -5.89 8.66
C VAL A 76 15.30 -5.44 7.41
N ARG A 77 16.64 -5.44 7.43
CA ARG A 77 17.47 -5.01 6.29
C ARG A 77 17.03 -5.62 4.94
N GLN A 78 16.51 -6.84 4.97
CA GLN A 78 15.96 -7.51 3.78
C GLN A 78 14.77 -6.78 3.16
N VAL A 79 13.88 -6.20 3.98
CA VAL A 79 12.75 -5.39 3.53
C VAL A 79 13.24 -4.12 2.83
N GLU A 80 14.23 -3.44 3.41
CA GLU A 80 14.82 -2.24 2.79
C GLU A 80 15.44 -2.53 1.42
N THR A 81 16.16 -3.66 1.28
CA THR A 81 16.72 -4.08 -0.02
C THR A 81 15.63 -4.33 -1.07
N VAL A 82 14.48 -4.89 -0.69
CA VAL A 82 13.35 -5.08 -1.63
C VAL A 82 12.82 -3.74 -2.15
N PHE A 83 12.70 -2.74 -1.27
CA PHE A 83 12.30 -1.39 -1.70
C PHE A 83 13.33 -0.72 -2.61
N GLU A 84 14.63 -0.89 -2.34
CA GLU A 84 15.69 -0.34 -3.19
C GLU A 84 15.68 -0.95 -4.60
N VAL A 85 15.44 -2.26 -4.71
CA VAL A 85 15.49 -2.98 -5.99
C VAL A 85 14.20 -2.82 -6.78
N HIS A 86 13.03 -2.93 -6.13
CA HIS A 86 11.72 -3.04 -6.82
C HIS A 86 10.80 -1.83 -6.60
N GLY A 87 11.07 -1.01 -5.58
CA GLY A 87 10.19 0.10 -5.20
C GLY A 87 10.17 1.23 -6.22
N HIS A 88 11.34 1.67 -6.70
CA HIS A 88 11.44 2.82 -7.61
C HIS A 88 10.67 2.63 -8.92
N ALA A 89 10.77 1.45 -9.54
CA ALA A 89 10.04 1.14 -10.77
C ALA A 89 8.51 1.18 -10.58
N SER A 90 8.06 0.93 -9.35
CA SER A 90 6.64 0.88 -8.97
C SER A 90 6.15 2.20 -8.34
N GLY A 91 7.01 3.22 -8.21
CA GLY A 91 6.69 4.46 -7.51
C GLY A 91 6.49 4.31 -5.99
N ILE A 92 7.01 3.23 -5.41
CA ILE A 92 6.85 2.88 -3.99
C ILE A 92 8.17 3.15 -3.26
N ALA A 93 8.11 3.89 -2.16
CA ALA A 93 9.27 4.22 -1.34
C ALA A 93 9.27 3.45 -0.02
N SER A 94 10.46 3.10 0.49
CA SER A 94 10.63 2.50 1.83
C SER A 94 10.13 3.42 2.97
N ARG A 95 10.19 4.73 2.73
CA ARG A 95 9.69 5.77 3.63
C ARG A 95 8.92 6.80 2.84
N THR A 96 7.61 6.85 3.09
CA THR A 96 6.73 7.84 2.48
C THR A 96 6.39 8.91 3.50
N PHE A 97 6.63 10.18 3.14
CA PHE A 97 6.22 11.32 3.95
C PHE A 97 4.79 11.69 3.58
N TYR A 98 3.85 11.44 4.50
CA TYR A 98 2.47 11.83 4.30
C TYR A 98 2.18 13.16 4.98
N PRO A 99 1.38 14.03 4.35
CA PRO A 99 0.87 15.20 5.04
C PRO A 99 0.02 14.79 6.25
N PRO A 100 -0.03 15.62 7.31
CA PRO A 100 -0.81 15.33 8.51
C PRO A 100 -2.33 15.28 8.27
N THR A 101 -2.79 15.75 7.11
CA THR A 101 -4.18 15.64 6.67
C THR A 101 -4.21 15.14 5.23
N THR A 102 -5.00 14.11 4.98
CA THR A 102 -5.23 13.51 3.65
C THR A 102 -6.57 13.93 3.05
N THR A 103 -7.37 14.71 3.80
CA THR A 103 -8.64 15.26 3.34
C THR A 103 -8.42 16.67 2.77
N CYS A 104 -8.84 16.90 1.53
CA CYS A 104 -9.03 18.25 1.03
C CYS A 104 -10.26 18.88 1.72
N THR A 105 -10.05 19.87 2.59
CA THR A 105 -11.15 20.65 3.21
C THR A 105 -11.80 21.65 2.26
N GLN A 106 -11.50 21.63 0.96
CA GLN A 106 -12.09 22.55 0.02
C GLN A 106 -13.47 22.07 -0.46
N ALA A 107 -14.47 22.26 0.40
CA ALA A 107 -15.83 22.47 -0.06
C ALA A 107 -15.83 23.73 -0.96
N MET A 108 -16.14 23.54 -2.24
CA MET A 108 -16.47 24.60 -3.21
C MET A 108 -15.37 25.66 -3.45
N SER A 109 -14.54 25.43 -4.47
CA SER A 109 -14.28 26.52 -5.42
C SER A 109 -14.99 26.14 -6.73
N SER A 110 -16.02 26.91 -7.07
CA SER A 110 -16.74 26.82 -8.34
C SER A 110 -15.74 26.84 -9.49
N ARG A 111 -15.67 25.72 -10.20
CA ARG A 111 -14.96 25.57 -11.47
C ARG A 111 -15.59 26.54 -12.47
N ASN A 112 -15.10 27.78 -12.50
CA ASN A 112 -15.45 28.74 -13.54
C ASN A 112 -14.83 28.20 -14.84
N ARG A 113 -15.61 27.47 -15.63
CA ARG A 113 -15.26 27.13 -17.01
C ARG A 113 -15.34 28.42 -17.82
N GLY A 114 -14.27 29.21 -17.82
CA GLY A 114 -14.02 30.24 -18.82
C GLY A 114 -13.00 29.71 -19.81
N PHE A 115 -13.46 29.00 -20.84
CA PHE A 115 -12.74 28.86 -22.10
C PHE A 115 -13.61 29.53 -23.17
N LEU A 116 -12.95 30.42 -23.93
CA LEU A 116 -13.45 31.40 -24.92
C LEU A 116 -13.84 32.76 -24.34
#